data_AF-A0A7X6V8N0-F1
#
_entry.id   AF-A0A7X6V8N0-F1
#
_cell.length_a   1.000
_cell.length_b   1.000
_cell.length_c   1.000
_cell.angle_alpha   90.00
_cell.angle_beta   90.00
_cell.angle_gamma   90.00
#
_symmetry.space_group_name_H-M   'P 1'
#
loop_
_entity.id
_entity.type
_entity.pdbx_description
1 polymer ?
#
loop_
_entity_poly.entity_id
_entity_poly.type
_entity_poly.pdbx_seq_one_letter_code
_entity_poly.pdbx_strand_id
1 'polypeptide(L)'
;MSTHDKQLPESENRDTSINKGNKRQNKFFPVRPGVEVRCPYCKETFIWPPNKLRCPQCDKTVRPPYGYSTSDRASSVRKKEKILKEGEKIKRQLGLRYKSKPKMNPALIVLALLVMIILGIALSLSSSDSGERKVVADKRDPYEITTNRMAVYAMALRHFKEDTGRYPEYYGDGGLQALIVNPGIFHWYGPYVSTIKSRDGWKRPFFYETTNGVPRLISAGPDRNFNTEDDIIAPESAYTIDPDFIKRNKARRPTSGQGR
;
A
#
# COMPACT_ATOMS: atom_id res chain seq x y z
N MET A 1 -36.30 61.66 54.59
CA MET A 1 -36.97 61.08 55.78
C MET A 1 -37.92 60.01 55.30
N SER A 2 -37.90 58.83 55.94
CA SER A 2 -38.85 57.71 55.78
C SER A 2 -38.88 56.98 54.44
N THR A 3 -38.28 55.78 54.36
CA THR A 3 -38.86 54.45 54.73
C THR A 3 -39.98 54.00 53.81
N HIS A 4 -39.73 52.95 53.03
CA HIS A 4 -40.53 51.73 53.16
C HIS A 4 -39.82 50.51 52.57
N ASP A 5 -39.40 49.64 53.49
CA ASP A 5 -39.21 48.20 53.29
C ASP A 5 -40.41 47.53 52.62
N LYS A 6 -40.13 46.53 51.78
CA LYS A 6 -40.88 45.27 51.76
C LYS A 6 -40.02 44.11 51.24
N GLN A 7 -39.98 43.08 52.08
CA GLN A 7 -39.32 41.78 52.00
C GLN A 7 -39.67 40.88 50.80
N LEU A 8 -38.63 40.16 50.30
CA LEU A 8 -38.44 38.69 50.07
C LEU A 8 -39.60 37.86 49.44
N PRO A 9 -39.32 36.82 48.61
CA PRO A 9 -38.41 35.71 48.99
C PRO A 9 -37.52 35.06 47.90
N GLU A 10 -36.45 34.43 48.39
CA GLU A 10 -35.85 33.15 47.97
C GLU A 10 -36.22 32.61 46.57
N SER A 11 -35.25 32.65 45.64
CA SER A 11 -35.25 31.75 44.48
C SER A 11 -34.07 30.79 44.57
N GLU A 12 -34.31 29.75 45.36
CA GLU A 12 -34.08 28.34 45.04
C GLU A 12 -32.95 28.00 44.04
N ASN A 13 -31.89 27.44 44.61
CA ASN A 13 -30.86 26.62 43.96
C ASN A 13 -31.45 25.71 42.87
N ARG A 14 -31.20 26.03 41.61
CA ARG A 14 -31.34 25.08 40.50
C ARG A 14 -29.99 24.44 40.20
N ASP A 15 -29.61 23.53 41.09
CA ASP A 15 -28.66 22.47 40.80
C ASP A 15 -29.24 21.60 39.69
N THR A 16 -28.86 21.90 38.44
CA THR A 16 -29.09 21.04 37.28
C THR A 16 -28.14 19.85 37.35
N SER A 17 -28.42 18.95 38.29
CA SER A 17 -27.89 17.59 38.26
C SER A 17 -28.56 16.86 37.09
N ILE A 18 -27.94 17.01 35.92
CA ILE A 18 -28.24 16.21 34.73
C ILE A 18 -28.12 14.74 35.14
N ASN A 19 -29.30 14.13 35.21
CA ASN A 19 -29.61 12.75 35.51
C ASN A 19 -28.73 11.84 34.64
N LYS A 20 -27.55 11.46 35.17
CA LYS A 20 -26.65 10.50 34.52
C LYS A 20 -27.42 9.19 34.39
N GLY A 21 -27.72 8.86 33.14
CA GLY A 21 -28.58 7.76 32.75
C GLY A 21 -28.47 6.55 33.65
N ASN A 22 -29.64 6.11 34.11
CA ASN A 22 -29.89 4.80 34.67
C ASN A 22 -29.36 3.74 33.69
N LYS A 23 -28.07 3.41 33.80
CA LYS A 23 -27.47 2.24 33.19
C LYS A 23 -28.19 1.08 33.85
N ARG A 24 -29.26 0.60 33.19
CA ARG A 24 -29.86 -0.71 33.44
C ARG A 24 -28.70 -1.67 33.65
N GLN A 25 -28.45 -2.01 34.91
CA GLN A 25 -27.49 -3.03 35.24
C GLN A 25 -28.12 -4.30 34.69
N ASN A 26 -27.76 -4.66 33.45
CA ASN A 26 -27.94 -6.01 32.94
C ASN A 26 -27.05 -6.89 33.82
N LYS A 27 -27.55 -7.22 35.02
CA LYS A 27 -26.95 -8.19 35.92
C LYS A 27 -27.02 -9.51 35.16
N PHE A 28 -25.93 -9.84 34.50
CA PHE A 28 -25.72 -11.18 33.98
C PHE A 28 -25.72 -12.10 35.19
N PHE A 29 -26.72 -12.98 35.27
CA PHE A 29 -26.80 -13.95 36.34
C PHE A 29 -25.85 -15.11 36.00
N PRO A 30 -25.11 -15.65 36.99
CA PRO A 30 -24.34 -16.87 36.80
C PRO A 30 -25.26 -18.01 36.37
N VAL A 31 -24.70 -19.01 35.67
CA VAL A 31 -25.44 -20.19 35.22
C VAL A 31 -26.10 -20.86 36.42
N ARG A 32 -27.42 -20.72 36.57
CA ARG A 32 -28.21 -21.55 37.49
C ARG A 32 -28.51 -22.87 36.77
N PRO A 33 -27.97 -24.01 37.21
CA PRO A 33 -28.34 -25.30 36.66
C PRO A 33 -29.81 -25.60 37.02
N GLY A 34 -30.57 -26.21 36.11
CA GLY A 34 -31.89 -26.74 36.43
C GLY A 34 -33.09 -25.90 35.98
N VAL A 35 -32.91 -24.92 35.10
CA VAL A 35 -34.06 -24.13 34.58
C VAL A 35 -34.60 -24.78 33.31
N GLU A 36 -35.90 -25.07 33.30
CA GLU A 36 -36.59 -25.58 32.11
C GLU A 36 -36.79 -24.46 31.08
N VAL A 37 -36.36 -24.74 29.85
CA VAL A 37 -36.50 -23.82 28.73
C VAL A 37 -37.07 -24.54 27.52
N ARG A 38 -37.89 -23.83 26.74
CA ARG A 38 -38.46 -24.34 25.49
C ARG A 38 -37.53 -24.05 24.31
N CYS A 39 -37.20 -25.07 23.52
CA CYS A 39 -36.40 -24.93 22.32
C CYS A 39 -37.16 -24.10 21.25
N PRO A 40 -36.56 -23.05 20.66
CA PRO A 40 -37.21 -22.25 19.62
C PRO A 40 -37.42 -23.01 18.30
N TYR A 41 -36.69 -24.11 18.08
CA TYR A 41 -36.76 -24.88 16.83
C TYR A 41 -37.75 -26.04 16.90
N CYS A 42 -37.59 -26.96 17.87
CA CYS A 42 -38.45 -28.14 18.00
C CYS A 42 -39.59 -27.97 19.01
N LYS A 43 -39.64 -26.84 19.74
CA LYS A 43 -40.65 -26.56 20.79
C LYS A 43 -40.64 -27.50 22.00
N GLU A 44 -39.71 -28.45 22.04
CA GLU A 44 -39.49 -29.35 23.18
C GLU A 44 -38.86 -28.61 24.37
N THR A 45 -39.23 -29.00 25.57
CA THR A 45 -38.68 -28.44 26.83
C THR A 45 -37.46 -29.24 27.29
N PHE A 46 -36.40 -28.55 27.73
CA PHE A 46 -35.19 -29.19 28.25
C PHE A 46 -34.55 -28.34 29.36
N ILE A 47 -33.64 -28.95 30.12
CA ILE A 47 -32.95 -28.31 31.24
C ILE A 47 -31.74 -27.50 30.77
N TRP A 48 -31.63 -26.25 31.21
CA TRP A 48 -30.49 -25.38 30.98
C TRP A 48 -29.40 -25.55 32.05
N PRO A 49 -28.09 -25.47 31.72
CA PRO A 49 -27.52 -25.41 30.37
C PRO A 49 -27.42 -26.80 29.73
N PRO A 50 -27.75 -26.96 28.44
CA PRO A 50 -27.53 -28.22 27.77
C PRO A 50 -26.06 -28.36 27.36
N ASN A 51 -25.63 -29.60 27.05
CA ASN A 51 -24.27 -29.85 26.61
C ASN A 51 -23.96 -29.08 25.32
N LYS A 52 -22.81 -28.39 25.28
CA LYS A 52 -22.36 -27.55 24.15
C LYS A 52 -23.41 -26.55 23.61
N LEU A 53 -24.37 -26.11 24.44
CA LEU A 53 -25.47 -25.22 24.02
C LEU A 53 -26.32 -25.79 22.86
N ARG A 54 -26.48 -27.11 22.78
CA ARG A 54 -27.31 -27.78 21.76
C ARG A 54 -28.57 -28.40 22.38
N CYS A 55 -29.69 -28.30 21.68
CA CYS A 55 -30.93 -28.94 22.13
C CYS A 55 -30.79 -30.47 22.07
N PRO A 56 -31.13 -31.22 23.12
CA PRO A 56 -30.98 -32.68 23.12
C PRO A 56 -31.90 -33.39 22.10
N GLN A 57 -33.02 -32.76 21.72
CA GLN A 57 -34.01 -33.38 20.83
C GLN A 57 -33.76 -33.13 19.35
N CYS A 58 -33.21 -31.97 18.99
CA CYS A 58 -33.04 -31.59 17.58
C CYS A 58 -31.60 -31.24 17.20
N ASP A 59 -30.66 -31.34 18.14
CA ASP A 59 -29.23 -31.01 18.02
C ASP A 59 -28.90 -29.58 17.51
N LYS A 60 -29.90 -28.71 17.37
CA LYS A 60 -29.69 -27.32 16.96
C LYS A 60 -29.11 -26.50 18.10
N THR A 61 -28.16 -25.63 17.78
CA THR A 61 -27.55 -24.68 18.71
C THR A 61 -28.60 -23.70 19.23
N VAL A 62 -28.81 -23.66 20.54
CA VAL A 62 -29.77 -22.79 21.21
C VAL A 62 -29.08 -21.59 21.86
N ARG A 63 -29.71 -20.42 21.77
CA ARG A 63 -29.21 -19.21 22.44
C ARG A 63 -29.57 -19.24 23.92
N PRO A 64 -28.70 -18.72 24.82
CA PRO A 64 -29.05 -18.56 26.23
C PRO A 64 -30.31 -17.73 26.42
N PRO A 65 -31.20 -18.12 27.35
CA PRO A 65 -32.31 -17.27 27.76
C PRO A 65 -31.79 -15.92 28.29
N TYR A 66 -32.64 -14.90 28.22
CA TYR A 66 -32.28 -13.53 28.59
C TYR A 66 -31.75 -13.48 30.04
N GLY A 67 -30.61 -12.83 30.25
CA GLY A 67 -29.94 -12.72 31.55
C GLY A 67 -28.87 -13.79 31.85
N TYR A 68 -28.73 -14.84 31.03
CA TYR A 68 -27.75 -15.90 31.23
C TYR A 68 -26.46 -15.65 30.43
N SER A 69 -25.32 -15.72 31.12
CA SER A 69 -23.98 -15.66 30.49
C SER A 69 -23.55 -17.06 30.09
N THR A 70 -22.96 -17.25 28.90
CA THR A 70 -22.14 -18.43 28.65
C THR A 70 -20.92 -18.43 29.59
N SER A 71 -20.42 -19.61 29.98
CA SER A 71 -19.17 -19.74 30.75
C SER A 71 -18.01 -18.97 30.11
N ASP A 72 -17.98 -18.95 28.77
CA ASP A 72 -16.97 -18.23 27.98
C ASP A 72 -17.00 -16.71 28.19
N ARG A 73 -18.18 -16.13 28.38
CA ARG A 73 -18.32 -14.68 28.56
C ARG A 73 -17.86 -14.24 29.96
N ALA A 74 -18.07 -15.07 30.98
CA ALA A 74 -17.50 -14.84 32.32
C ALA A 74 -15.95 -14.90 32.30
N SER A 75 -15.37 -15.86 31.58
CA SER A 75 -13.91 -15.94 31.41
C SER A 75 -13.34 -14.74 30.62
N SER A 76 -14.07 -14.26 29.62
CA SER A 76 -13.69 -13.09 28.81
C SER A 76 -13.70 -11.78 29.61
N VAL A 77 -14.65 -11.63 30.55
CA VAL A 77 -14.66 -10.49 31.47
C VAL A 77 -13.41 -10.49 32.35
N ARG A 78 -13.04 -11.65 32.92
CA ARG A 78 -11.81 -11.81 33.72
C ARG A 78 -10.55 -11.49 32.91
N LYS A 79 -10.47 -11.93 31.65
CA LYS A 79 -9.34 -11.59 30.74
C LYS A 79 -9.25 -10.10 30.47
N LYS A 80 -10.37 -9.43 30.17
CA LYS A 80 -10.42 -7.97 29.98
C LYS A 80 -9.97 -7.22 31.23
N GLU A 81 -10.38 -7.68 32.41
CA GLU A 81 -9.98 -7.05 33.67
C GLU A 81 -8.47 -7.21 33.94
N LYS A 82 -7.88 -8.37 33.61
CA LYS A 82 -6.43 -8.56 33.68
C LYS A 82 -5.68 -7.62 32.74
N ILE A 83 -6.09 -7.53 31.47
CA ILE A 83 -5.48 -6.62 30.49
C ILE A 83 -5.57 -5.16 30.96
N LEU A 84 -6.71 -4.77 31.54
CA LEU A 84 -6.90 -3.42 32.05
C LEU A 84 -5.97 -3.12 33.24
N LYS A 85 -5.83 -4.05 34.18
CA LYS A 85 -4.89 -3.95 35.31
C LYS A 85 -3.43 -3.92 34.85
N GLU A 86 -3.06 -4.73 33.86
CA GLU A 86 -1.71 -4.71 33.27
C GLU A 86 -1.44 -3.41 32.52
N GLY A 87 -2.41 -2.92 31.74
CA GLY A 87 -2.33 -1.63 31.06
C GLY A 87 -2.18 -0.46 32.05
N GLU A 88 -2.83 -0.51 33.21
CA GLU A 88 -2.65 0.49 34.27
C GLU A 88 -1.25 0.42 34.90
N LYS A 89 -0.70 -0.77 35.13
CA LYS A 89 0.68 -0.93 35.62
C LYS A 89 1.70 -0.36 34.62
N ILE A 90 1.55 -0.70 33.34
CA ILE A 90 2.41 -0.21 32.26
C ILE A 90 2.30 1.33 32.16
N LYS A 91 1.09 1.90 32.27
CA LYS A 91 0.90 3.36 32.29
C LYS A 91 1.63 4.05 33.44
N ARG A 92 1.63 3.45 34.64
CA ARG A 92 2.38 3.97 35.79
C ARG A 92 3.90 3.92 35.55
N GLN A 93 4.39 2.84 34.93
CA GLN A 93 5.81 2.70 34.60
C GLN A 93 6.26 3.69 33.53
N LEU A 94 5.44 3.94 32.51
CA LEU A 94 5.80 4.82 31.39
C LEU A 94 5.65 6.31 31.70
N GLY A 95 5.14 6.70 32.88
CA GLY A 95 4.97 8.12 33.25
C GLY A 95 4.06 8.91 32.31
N LEU A 96 3.32 8.24 31.41
CA LEU A 96 2.49 8.86 30.39
C LEU A 96 1.22 9.41 31.04
N ARG A 97 1.29 10.65 31.54
CA ARG A 97 0.10 11.46 31.79
C ARG A 97 -0.59 11.64 30.44
N TYR A 98 -1.72 10.97 30.25
CA TYR A 98 -2.62 11.23 29.14
C TYR A 98 -3.10 12.68 29.26
N LYS A 99 -2.41 13.60 28.57
CA LYS A 99 -2.89 14.97 28.39
C LYS A 99 -4.26 14.84 27.75
N SER A 100 -5.27 15.40 28.42
CA SER A 100 -6.62 15.50 27.89
C SER A 100 -6.53 16.01 26.45
N LYS A 101 -7.31 15.40 25.55
CA LYS A 101 -7.38 15.86 24.16
C LYS A 101 -7.60 17.38 24.21
N PRO A 102 -6.73 18.20 23.60
CA PRO A 102 -6.94 19.63 23.59
C PRO A 102 -8.33 19.87 22.99
N LYS A 103 -9.15 20.67 23.68
CA LYS A 103 -10.42 21.13 23.13
C LYS A 103 -10.09 22.11 22.00
N MET A 104 -9.87 21.56 20.81
CA MET A 104 -9.69 22.35 19.59
C MET A 104 -11.07 22.90 19.21
N ASN A 105 -11.18 24.21 19.05
CA ASN A 105 -12.42 24.83 18.58
C ASN A 105 -12.76 24.26 17.20
N PRO A 106 -14.02 23.82 16.94
CA PRO A 106 -14.39 23.22 15.67
C PRO A 106 -14.12 24.17 14.49
N ALA A 107 -14.25 25.48 14.71
CA ALA A 107 -13.91 26.51 13.74
C ALA A 107 -12.42 26.51 13.32
N LEU A 108 -11.49 26.24 14.26
CA LEU A 108 -10.06 26.14 13.94
C LEU A 108 -9.76 24.90 13.09
N ILE A 109 -10.48 23.80 13.31
CA ILE A 109 -10.33 22.59 12.50
C ILE A 109 -10.83 22.83 11.08
N VAL A 110 -12.00 23.47 10.93
CA VAL A 110 -12.55 23.83 9.61
C VAL A 110 -11.62 24.81 8.87
N LEU A 111 -11.09 25.82 9.56
CA LEU A 111 -10.13 26.77 8.98
C LEU A 111 -8.84 26.06 8.52
N ALA A 112 -8.28 25.19 9.34
CA ALA A 112 -7.08 24.42 8.98
C ALA A 112 -7.34 23.51 7.76
N LEU A 113 -8.51 22.87 7.69
CA LEU A 113 -8.90 22.05 6.54
C LEU A 113 -9.06 22.88 5.26
N LEU A 114 -9.68 24.06 5.34
CA LEU A 114 -9.81 24.96 4.19
C LEU A 114 -8.45 25.42 3.67
N VAL A 115 -7.53 25.80 4.56
CA VAL A 115 -6.16 26.18 4.17
C VAL A 115 -5.43 25.03 3.49
N MET A 116 -5.55 23.80 4.00
CA MET A 116 -4.95 22.62 3.38
C MET A 116 -5.53 22.29 2.01
N ILE A 117 -6.84 22.47 1.81
CA ILE A 117 -7.50 22.29 0.51
C ILE A 117 -7.02 23.33 -0.49
N ILE A 118 -6.96 24.60 -0.09
CA ILE A 118 -6.48 25.70 -0.96
C ILE A 118 -5.02 25.49 -1.35
N LEU A 119 -4.16 25.10 -0.40
CA LEU A 119 -2.77 24.74 -0.68
C LEU A 119 -2.67 23.53 -1.61
N GLY A 120 -3.50 22.50 -1.40
CA GLY A 120 -3.54 21.32 -2.27
C GLY A 120 -3.93 21.67 -3.71
N ILE A 121 -4.93 22.52 -3.90
CA ILE A 121 -5.38 22.97 -5.22
C ILE A 121 -4.30 23.86 -5.88
N ALA A 122 -3.72 24.81 -5.14
CA ALA A 122 -2.66 25.68 -5.66
C ALA A 122 -1.42 24.89 -6.11
N LEU A 123 -1.02 23.87 -5.35
CA LEU A 123 0.08 22.97 -5.72
C LEU A 123 -0.27 22.09 -6.94
N SER A 124 -1.50 21.57 -7.02
CA SER A 124 -1.94 20.78 -8.18
C SER A 124 -1.97 21.60 -9.47
N LEU A 125 -2.46 22.83 -9.43
CA LEU A 125 -2.46 23.73 -10.59
C LEU A 125 -1.04 24.16 -10.97
N SER A 126 -0.14 24.32 -9.99
CA SER A 126 1.28 24.56 -10.25
C SER A 126 2.02 23.34 -10.82
N SER A 127 1.35 22.18 -10.92
CA SER A 127 1.92 20.94 -11.46
C SER A 127 1.50 20.68 -12.92
N SER A 128 0.83 21.63 -13.58
CA SER A 128 0.58 21.57 -15.03
C SER A 128 1.73 22.24 -15.80
N ASP A 129 2.94 21.73 -15.62
CA ASP A 129 3.97 21.86 -16.64
C ASP A 129 4.78 20.56 -16.64
N SER A 130 4.89 19.98 -17.83
CA SER A 130 5.79 18.89 -18.21
C SER A 130 6.06 17.77 -17.20
N GLY A 131 5.65 16.55 -17.55
CA GLY A 131 5.96 15.32 -16.80
C GLY A 131 7.46 15.07 -16.63
N GLU A 132 8.06 15.67 -15.60
CA GLU A 132 9.33 15.27 -15.04
C GLU A 132 9.07 14.84 -13.61
N ARG A 133 8.94 13.51 -13.43
CA ARG A 133 9.11 12.90 -12.11
C ARG A 133 10.39 13.47 -11.53
N LYS A 134 10.32 14.15 -10.39
CA LYS A 134 11.50 14.59 -9.62
C LYS A 134 12.34 13.36 -9.31
N VAL A 135 13.32 13.10 -10.18
CA VAL A 135 14.33 12.06 -10.01
C VAL A 135 15.12 12.50 -8.78
N VAL A 136 14.96 11.75 -7.67
CA VAL A 136 15.88 11.78 -6.55
C VAL A 136 17.28 11.79 -7.15
N ALA A 137 18.07 12.84 -6.90
CA ALA A 137 19.41 12.99 -7.46
C ALA A 137 20.19 11.70 -7.19
N ASP A 138 20.34 10.90 -8.25
CA ASP A 138 21.04 9.64 -8.21
C ASP A 138 22.50 10.02 -7.99
N LYS A 139 23.03 9.77 -6.78
CA LYS A 139 24.41 10.15 -6.41
C LYS A 139 25.48 9.37 -7.17
N ARG A 140 25.07 8.46 -8.05
CA ARG A 140 25.96 7.67 -8.90
C ARG A 140 26.54 8.53 -10.01
N ASP A 141 27.76 8.21 -10.40
CA ASP A 141 28.45 8.88 -11.49
C ASP A 141 27.64 8.74 -12.80
N PRO A 142 27.33 9.84 -13.52
CA PRO A 142 26.71 9.79 -14.83
C PRO A 142 27.38 8.81 -15.81
N TYR A 143 28.71 8.66 -15.76
CA TYR A 143 29.44 7.71 -16.61
C TYR A 143 29.08 6.26 -16.27
N GLU A 144 29.03 5.91 -14.98
CA GLU A 144 28.64 4.57 -14.51
C GLU A 144 27.19 4.24 -14.87
N ILE A 145 26.29 5.23 -14.73
CA ILE A 145 24.89 5.09 -15.12
C ILE A 145 24.77 4.82 -16.62
N THR A 146 25.49 5.58 -17.46
CA THR A 146 25.45 5.46 -18.92
C THR A 146 26.02 4.12 -19.37
N THR A 147 27.21 3.74 -18.93
CA THR A 147 27.87 2.48 -19.30
C THR A 147 27.05 1.25 -18.90
N ASN A 148 26.45 1.24 -17.70
CA ASN A 148 25.57 0.15 -17.27
C ASN A 148 24.32 0.04 -18.17
N ARG A 149 23.67 1.17 -18.49
CA ARG A 149 22.52 1.17 -19.41
C ARG A 149 22.90 0.66 -20.80
N MET A 150 24.06 1.07 -21.32
CA MET A 150 24.57 0.60 -22.60
C MET A 150 24.85 -0.91 -22.58
N ALA A 151 25.42 -1.44 -21.49
CA ALA A 151 25.65 -2.88 -21.35
C ALA A 151 24.33 -3.68 -21.37
N VAL A 152 23.29 -3.18 -20.71
CA VAL A 152 21.94 -3.79 -20.75
C VAL A 152 21.39 -3.79 -22.19
N TYR A 153 21.51 -2.69 -22.91
CA TYR A 153 21.06 -2.62 -24.30
C TYR A 153 21.87 -3.52 -25.23
N ALA A 154 23.20 -3.57 -25.09
CA ALA A 154 24.04 -4.47 -25.87
C ALA A 154 23.65 -5.94 -25.65
N MET A 155 23.39 -6.34 -24.41
CA MET A 155 22.92 -7.69 -24.08
C MET A 155 21.54 -7.97 -24.70
N ALA A 156 20.62 -7.01 -24.65
CA ALA A 156 19.29 -7.15 -25.24
C ALA A 156 19.35 -7.25 -26.77
N LEU A 157 20.16 -6.43 -27.44
CA LEU A 157 20.42 -6.49 -28.88
C LEU A 157 21.02 -7.83 -29.29
N ARG A 158 21.95 -8.35 -28.48
CA ARG A 158 22.55 -9.68 -28.70
C ARG A 158 21.49 -10.79 -28.67
N HIS A 159 20.60 -10.78 -27.67
CA HIS A 159 19.50 -11.74 -27.62
C HIS A 159 18.51 -11.58 -28.78
N PHE A 160 18.22 -10.34 -29.16
CA PHE A 160 17.40 -10.05 -30.33
C PHE A 160 18.00 -10.69 -31.60
N LYS A 161 19.31 -10.57 -31.82
CA LYS A 161 19.99 -11.22 -32.95
C LYS A 161 20.04 -12.75 -32.84
N GLU A 162 20.23 -13.30 -31.65
CA GLU A 162 20.24 -14.75 -31.42
C GLU A 162 18.88 -15.38 -31.78
N ASP A 163 17.80 -14.66 -31.51
CA ASP A 163 16.44 -15.13 -31.74
C ASP A 163 15.97 -14.85 -33.17
N THR A 164 16.18 -13.63 -33.70
CA THR A 164 15.68 -13.20 -35.02
C THR A 164 16.69 -13.34 -36.18
N GLY A 165 17.96 -13.58 -35.87
CA GLY A 165 19.07 -13.68 -36.85
C GLY A 165 19.71 -12.35 -37.26
N ARG A 166 19.11 -11.20 -36.92
CA ARG A 166 19.61 -9.86 -37.28
C ARG A 166 19.41 -8.86 -36.13
N TYR A 167 20.08 -7.71 -36.18
CA TYR A 167 19.77 -6.60 -35.27
C TYR A 167 18.59 -5.75 -35.79
N PRO A 168 17.95 -4.92 -34.95
CA PRO A 168 16.94 -3.96 -35.42
C PRO A 168 17.50 -3.01 -36.49
N GLU A 169 16.76 -2.82 -37.59
CA GLU A 169 17.17 -1.99 -38.73
C GLU A 169 16.78 -0.50 -38.60
N TYR A 170 15.88 -0.18 -37.65
CA TYR A 170 15.45 1.20 -37.42
C TYR A 170 16.53 2.01 -36.69
N TYR A 171 16.71 3.27 -37.07
CA TYR A 171 17.68 4.19 -36.44
C TYR A 171 17.09 4.90 -35.21
N GLY A 172 17.98 5.38 -34.33
CA GLY A 172 17.65 6.17 -33.15
C GLY A 172 16.79 5.41 -32.13
N ASP A 173 15.85 6.12 -31.49
CA ASP A 173 14.96 5.55 -30.49
C ASP A 173 14.08 4.42 -31.04
N GLY A 174 13.77 4.44 -32.35
CA GLY A 174 12.95 3.42 -33.00
C GLY A 174 13.60 2.04 -33.03
N GLY A 175 14.92 1.98 -33.17
CA GLY A 175 15.68 0.71 -33.13
C GLY A 175 15.70 0.07 -31.75
N LEU A 176 15.89 0.89 -30.72
CA LEU A 176 15.81 0.42 -29.33
C LEU A 176 14.40 -0.01 -28.94
N GLN A 177 13.37 0.65 -29.51
CA GLN A 177 11.97 0.29 -29.25
C GLN A 177 11.62 -1.13 -29.68
N ALA A 178 12.28 -1.67 -30.70
CA ALA A 178 12.11 -3.06 -31.17
C ALA A 178 12.52 -4.12 -30.12
N LEU A 179 13.27 -3.71 -29.09
CA LEU A 179 13.61 -4.57 -27.95
C LEU A 179 12.45 -4.78 -26.99
N ILE A 180 11.46 -3.89 -26.96
CA ILE A 180 10.28 -3.98 -26.08
C ILE A 180 9.04 -4.36 -26.87
N VAL A 181 8.81 -3.69 -27.99
CA VAL A 181 7.62 -3.85 -28.81
C VAL A 181 7.96 -4.73 -29.99
N ASN A 182 7.12 -5.74 -30.26
CA ASN A 182 7.31 -6.63 -31.39
C ASN A 182 7.29 -5.83 -32.71
N PRO A 183 8.38 -5.80 -33.48
CA PRO A 183 8.44 -5.12 -34.77
C PRO A 183 7.78 -5.90 -35.92
N GLY A 184 7.12 -7.03 -35.64
CA GLY A 184 6.51 -7.90 -36.66
C GLY A 184 7.51 -8.86 -37.32
N ILE A 185 8.64 -9.14 -36.66
CA ILE A 185 9.72 -9.98 -37.20
C ILE A 185 9.56 -11.42 -36.73
N PHE A 186 9.86 -12.37 -37.61
CA PHE A 186 9.82 -13.79 -37.31
C PHE A 186 10.82 -14.17 -36.21
N HIS A 187 10.45 -15.13 -35.34
CA HIS A 187 11.23 -15.55 -34.17
C HIS A 187 11.47 -14.44 -33.11
N TRP A 188 10.69 -13.37 -33.10
CA TRP A 188 10.68 -12.45 -31.96
C TRP A 188 9.97 -13.11 -30.76
N TYR A 189 10.71 -13.43 -29.70
CA TYR A 189 10.18 -14.20 -28.56
C TYR A 189 9.80 -13.37 -27.33
N GLY A 190 9.67 -12.05 -27.45
CA GLY A 190 9.24 -11.20 -26.36
C GLY A 190 10.15 -9.99 -26.13
N PRO A 191 9.77 -9.14 -25.15
CA PRO A 191 10.61 -8.03 -24.73
C PRO A 191 11.95 -8.54 -24.21
N TYR A 192 13.05 -8.10 -24.82
CA TYR A 192 14.42 -8.42 -24.42
C TYR A 192 14.90 -7.53 -23.26
N VAL A 193 14.21 -6.42 -23.02
CA VAL A 193 14.43 -5.50 -21.90
C VAL A 193 13.08 -5.13 -21.28
N SER A 194 13.02 -4.96 -19.96
CA SER A 194 11.78 -4.63 -19.25
C SER A 194 11.36 -3.17 -19.43
N THR A 195 12.32 -2.26 -19.55
CA THR A 195 12.07 -0.83 -19.73
C THR A 195 13.25 -0.20 -20.46
N ILE A 196 12.95 0.55 -21.52
CA ILE A 196 13.94 1.42 -22.18
C ILE A 196 14.01 2.67 -21.32
N LYS A 197 15.10 2.80 -20.56
CA LYS A 197 15.49 4.11 -20.04
C LYS A 197 16.09 4.86 -21.20
N SER A 198 15.24 5.57 -21.95
CA SER A 198 15.64 6.25 -23.19
C SER A 198 16.82 7.20 -22.97
N ARG A 199 17.00 7.67 -21.74
CA ARG A 199 17.98 8.67 -21.36
C ARG A 199 19.25 8.06 -20.77
N ASP A 200 20.39 8.73 -20.92
CA ASP A 200 21.68 8.43 -20.31
C ASP A 200 21.85 9.10 -18.93
N GLY A 201 23.08 9.13 -18.39
CA GLY A 201 23.42 9.81 -17.13
C GLY A 201 23.21 11.33 -17.15
N TRP A 202 23.27 11.96 -18.33
CA TRP A 202 23.03 13.40 -18.57
C TRP A 202 21.62 13.68 -19.08
N LYS A 203 20.72 12.70 -18.98
CA LYS A 203 19.32 12.75 -19.39
C LYS A 203 19.12 12.90 -20.91
N ARG A 204 20.08 12.50 -21.73
CA ARG A 204 20.05 12.56 -23.20
C ARG A 204 19.69 11.22 -23.83
N PRO A 205 19.00 11.20 -24.98
CA PRO A 205 18.66 9.95 -25.65
C PRO A 205 19.91 9.21 -26.14
N PHE A 206 19.87 7.89 -26.11
CA PHE A 206 20.89 7.07 -26.77
C PHE A 206 20.65 7.08 -28.28
N PHE A 207 21.72 7.18 -29.06
CA PHE A 207 21.66 7.02 -30.51
C PHE A 207 22.02 5.58 -30.86
N TYR A 208 21.13 4.93 -31.60
CA TYR A 208 21.32 3.58 -32.11
C TYR A 208 21.38 3.61 -33.63
N GLU A 209 22.36 2.93 -34.19
CA GLU A 209 22.55 2.77 -35.62
C GLU A 209 22.96 1.33 -35.91
N THR A 210 22.65 0.84 -37.11
CA THR A 210 23.19 -0.43 -37.60
C THR A 210 23.76 -0.22 -38.98
N THR A 211 25.05 -0.50 -39.14
CA THR A 211 25.76 -0.37 -40.41
C THR A 211 26.27 -1.76 -40.81
N ASN A 212 25.89 -2.25 -41.99
CA ASN A 212 26.30 -3.57 -42.49
C ASN A 212 26.03 -4.74 -41.52
N GLY A 213 24.96 -4.66 -40.72
CA GLY A 213 24.62 -5.67 -39.72
C GLY A 213 25.45 -5.62 -38.44
N VAL A 214 26.28 -4.59 -38.26
CA VAL A 214 27.00 -4.29 -37.01
C VAL A 214 26.24 -3.17 -36.28
N PRO A 215 25.79 -3.41 -35.04
CA PRO A 215 25.07 -2.42 -34.26
C PRO A 215 26.06 -1.45 -33.62
N ARG A 216 25.67 -0.18 -33.54
CA ARG A 216 26.43 0.89 -32.88
C ARG A 216 25.49 1.63 -31.93
N LEU A 217 25.87 1.68 -30.66
CA LEU A 217 25.16 2.41 -29.61
C LEU A 217 26.07 3.53 -29.09
N ILE A 218 25.56 4.76 -29.13
CA ILE A 218 26.30 5.99 -28.83
C ILE A 218 25.53 6.82 -27.81
N SER A 219 26.23 7.42 -26.85
CA SER A 219 25.73 8.48 -25.97
C SER A 219 26.58 9.72 -26.18
N ALA A 220 25.92 10.86 -26.35
CA ALA A 220 26.51 12.20 -26.57
C ALA A 220 27.26 12.77 -25.35
N GLY A 221 27.47 11.97 -24.31
CA GLY A 221 28.26 12.38 -23.15
C GLY A 221 27.77 13.64 -22.43
N PRO A 222 28.67 14.29 -21.67
CA PRO A 222 28.41 15.57 -21.01
C PRO A 222 28.14 16.74 -21.96
N ASP A 223 28.80 16.79 -23.12
CA ASP A 223 28.78 17.96 -24.01
C ASP A 223 27.49 18.07 -24.85
N ARG A 224 26.75 16.95 -24.95
CA ARG A 224 25.44 16.81 -25.61
C ARG A 224 25.50 16.81 -27.14
N ASN A 225 26.68 16.79 -27.73
CA ASN A 225 26.87 16.74 -29.16
C ASN A 225 27.32 15.33 -29.55
N PHE A 226 26.86 14.86 -30.70
CA PHE A 226 27.36 13.60 -31.26
C PHE A 226 28.54 13.88 -32.20
N ASN A 227 29.44 12.91 -32.31
CA ASN A 227 30.72 12.95 -33.02
C ASN A 227 31.79 13.83 -32.37
N THR A 228 31.85 13.80 -31.05
CA THR A 228 32.86 14.50 -30.22
C THR A 228 33.71 13.48 -29.46
N GLU A 229 34.82 13.94 -28.85
CA GLU A 229 35.76 13.05 -28.16
C GLU A 229 35.20 12.45 -26.86
N ASP A 230 34.14 13.05 -26.29
CA ASP A 230 33.47 12.61 -25.07
C ASP A 230 32.31 11.64 -25.32
N ASP A 231 32.03 11.31 -26.58
CA ASP A 231 31.06 10.29 -26.95
C ASP A 231 31.40 8.94 -26.34
N ILE A 232 30.43 8.36 -25.65
CA ILE A 232 30.55 7.01 -25.11
C ILE A 232 29.96 6.05 -26.13
N ILE A 233 30.82 5.22 -26.72
CA ILE A 233 30.45 4.19 -27.69
C ILE A 233 30.57 2.83 -27.02
N ALA A 234 29.54 1.99 -27.15
CA ALA A 234 29.63 0.61 -26.65
C ALA A 234 30.67 -0.18 -27.48
N PRO A 235 31.56 -0.95 -26.82
CA PRO A 235 32.58 -1.70 -27.53
C PRO A 235 31.94 -2.80 -28.37
N GLU A 236 32.52 -3.11 -29.53
CA GLU A 236 31.99 -4.10 -30.46
C GLU A 236 31.87 -5.51 -29.82
N SER A 237 32.79 -5.81 -28.89
CA SER A 237 32.77 -7.05 -28.11
C SER A 237 31.50 -7.22 -27.27
N ALA A 238 30.84 -6.13 -26.86
CA ALA A 238 29.60 -6.18 -26.09
C ALA A 238 28.44 -6.81 -26.88
N TYR A 239 28.51 -6.79 -28.22
CA TYR A 239 27.49 -7.37 -29.10
C TYR A 239 27.80 -8.82 -29.49
N THR A 240 29.03 -9.26 -29.27
CA THR A 240 29.48 -10.60 -29.62
C THR A 240 29.14 -11.59 -28.49
N ILE A 241 28.80 -12.82 -28.86
CA ILE A 241 28.58 -13.90 -27.89
C ILE A 241 29.96 -14.44 -27.53
N ASP A 242 30.30 -14.40 -26.25
CA ASP A 242 31.49 -15.08 -25.75
C ASP A 242 31.39 -16.58 -26.10
N PRO A 243 32.42 -17.19 -26.70
CA PRO A 243 32.39 -18.61 -27.09
C PRO A 243 32.04 -19.55 -25.94
N ASP A 244 32.32 -19.18 -24.69
CA ASP A 244 32.02 -19.99 -23.50
C ASP A 244 30.57 -19.80 -22.99
N PHE A 245 29.80 -18.91 -23.60
CA PHE A 245 28.42 -18.67 -23.21
C PHE A 245 27.52 -19.87 -23.59
N ILE A 246 27.06 -20.60 -22.57
CA ILE A 246 26.11 -21.71 -22.74
C ILE A 246 24.85 -21.20 -23.43
N LYS A 247 24.66 -21.61 -24.70
CA LYS A 247 23.48 -21.25 -25.49
C LYS A 247 22.20 -21.59 -24.73
N ARG A 248 21.28 -20.63 -24.69
CA ARG A 248 20.02 -20.76 -23.95
C ARG A 248 19.23 -21.94 -24.54
N ASN A 249 18.90 -22.95 -23.72
CA ASN A 249 18.14 -24.10 -24.19
C ASN A 249 16.70 -23.66 -24.53
N LYS A 250 16.40 -23.56 -25.83
CA LYS A 250 15.12 -23.07 -26.36
C LYS A 250 13.91 -23.93 -25.92
N ALA A 251 14.13 -25.17 -25.46
CA ALA A 251 13.08 -26.08 -25.03
C ALA A 251 12.50 -25.79 -23.61
N ARG A 252 13.09 -24.89 -22.82
CA ARG A 252 12.71 -24.65 -21.40
C ARG A 252 11.81 -23.44 -21.15
N ARG A 253 11.12 -22.87 -22.15
CA ARG A 253 10.21 -21.74 -21.86
C ARG A 253 8.81 -22.18 -21.43
N PRO A 254 8.27 -21.58 -20.35
CA PRO A 254 6.85 -21.68 -20.07
C PRO A 254 6.11 -20.98 -21.21
N THR A 255 5.16 -21.68 -21.83
CA THR A 255 4.19 -21.09 -22.74
C THR A 255 3.50 -19.96 -22.00
N SER A 256 3.87 -18.71 -22.26
CA SER A 256 3.12 -17.56 -21.77
C SER A 256 1.69 -17.72 -22.29
N GLY A 257 0.76 -17.96 -21.37
CA GLY A 257 -0.63 -18.22 -21.68
C GLY A 257 -1.20 -17.13 -22.59
N GLN A 258 -1.65 -17.56 -23.77
CA GLN A 258 -2.73 -16.88 -24.47
C GLN A 258 -3.97 -16.98 -23.57
N GLY A 259 -4.11 -16.02 -22.67
CA GLY A 259 -5.29 -15.82 -21.85
C GLY A 259 -6.10 -14.66 -22.40
N ARG A 260 -7.11 -15.02 -23.22
CA ARG A 260 -8.34 -14.30 -23.58
C ARG A 260 -8.28 -12.82 -23.95
#